data_AF-A0A6J4EKE9-F1
#
_entry.id   AF-A0A6J4EKE9-F1
#
_cell.length_a   1.000
_cell.length_b   1.000
_cell.length_c   1.000
_cell.angle_alpha   90.00
_cell.angle_beta   90.00
_cell.angle_gamma   90.00
#
_symmetry.space_group_name_H-M   'P 1'
#
loop_
_entity.id
_entity.type
_entity.pdbx_description
1 polymer ?
#
loop_
_entity_poly.entity_id
_entity_poly.type
_entity_poly.pdbx_seq_one_letter_code
_entity_poly.pdbx_strand_id
1 'polypeptide(L)'
;MFVIWSHGTGFIMSHQLTFADSEFSTKRQSDPKIDFPLPHGAYSAMAKHGGSHRAVLSQGGQWPTALSAGDHAAYSLHAALVHRNLSDGAMEDALYEIASMRLFARLSLDSALPDRTTIMNFRHLLEQHQLARKLFNTINQWLSEAGVMMTQGTLVDATIIEAPSSTKNKEQQRDPEMHQTKKGNQWHFGMKAHIGVDARSGLTHSLVTTAANEHDLNQLGNLLHGEEQFVSADAGYQGAPQREELAEVDVDWLIAERPGKVRTLKQHPRKNKTAINIEYMKASIRAKVEHPFRIIKRQFGFVKARYKGLLKNDNQLAMLFTLANLFRADQMIRQWCVHYAKARPQHFIMVIPWAKCAW
;
A
#
# COMPACT_ATOMS: atom_id res chain seq x y z
N MET A 1 -5.93 -53.96 -3.49
CA MET A 1 -6.46 -53.55 -2.17
C MET A 1 -5.51 -52.50 -1.62
N PHE A 2 -5.75 -51.23 -1.92
CA PHE A 2 -4.98 -50.10 -1.39
C PHE A 2 -5.96 -49.16 -0.69
N VAL A 3 -5.81 -49.07 0.63
CA VAL A 3 -6.62 -48.23 1.51
C VAL A 3 -6.04 -46.82 1.45
N ILE A 4 -6.85 -45.87 1.00
CA ILE A 4 -6.58 -44.43 1.09
C ILE A 4 -6.98 -44.01 2.52
N TRP A 5 -6.02 -43.49 3.29
CA TRP A 5 -6.31 -42.88 4.59
C TRP A 5 -6.47 -41.36 4.40
N SER A 6 -7.70 -40.89 4.62
CA SER A 6 -8.01 -39.48 4.78
C SER A 6 -7.84 -39.06 6.24
N HIS A 7 -7.07 -38.01 6.48
CA HIS A 7 -7.24 -37.08 7.59
C HIS A 7 -6.97 -35.69 7.01
N GLY A 8 -7.76 -34.65 7.18
CA GLY A 8 -8.76 -34.41 8.20
C GLY A 8 -8.55 -33.03 8.82
N THR A 9 -8.46 -31.99 7.98
CA THR A 9 -8.68 -30.59 8.37
C THR A 9 -9.61 -29.97 7.34
N GLY A 10 -10.91 -30.04 7.62
CA GLY A 10 -11.97 -29.56 6.75
C GLY A 10 -12.06 -28.04 6.76
N PHE A 11 -11.84 -27.44 5.59
CA PHE A 11 -12.61 -26.30 5.12
C PHE A 11 -12.62 -26.32 3.59
N ILE A 12 -13.26 -27.35 3.02
CA ILE A 12 -13.68 -27.34 1.61
C ILE A 12 -15.06 -26.71 1.60
N MET A 13 -15.14 -25.40 1.38
CA MET A 13 -16.37 -24.88 0.78
C MET A 13 -16.36 -25.35 -0.66
N SER A 14 -17.31 -26.22 -1.01
CA SER A 14 -17.64 -26.56 -2.39
C SER A 14 -18.20 -25.31 -3.07
N HIS A 15 -17.32 -24.40 -3.49
CA HIS A 15 -17.69 -23.35 -4.42
C HIS A 15 -17.98 -24.07 -5.74
N GLN A 16 -19.25 -24.15 -6.12
CA GLN A 16 -19.63 -24.71 -7.40
C GLN A 16 -19.12 -23.73 -8.46
N LEU A 17 -18.06 -24.10 -9.19
CA LEU A 17 -17.55 -23.25 -10.26
C LEU A 17 -18.64 -23.14 -11.31
N THR A 18 -19.09 -21.92 -11.61
CA THR A 18 -19.98 -21.69 -12.74
C THR A 18 -19.25 -22.06 -14.04
N PHE A 19 -19.99 -22.29 -15.11
CA PHE A 19 -19.37 -22.57 -16.41
C PHE A 19 -18.34 -21.48 -16.78
N ALA A 20 -18.66 -20.21 -16.53
CA ALA A 20 -17.76 -19.07 -16.74
C ALA A 20 -16.49 -19.13 -15.85
N ASP A 21 -16.60 -19.56 -14.59
CA ASP A 21 -15.44 -19.74 -13.71
C ASP A 21 -14.56 -20.91 -14.15
N SER A 22 -15.19 -21.98 -14.64
CA SER A 22 -14.48 -23.16 -15.14
C SER A 22 -13.70 -22.85 -16.41
N GLU A 23 -14.29 -22.09 -17.35
CA GLU A 23 -13.59 -21.60 -18.55
C GLU A 23 -12.38 -20.73 -18.19
N PHE A 24 -12.51 -19.85 -17.19
CA PHE A 24 -11.40 -19.04 -16.72
C PHE A 24 -10.28 -19.91 -16.12
N SER A 25 -10.62 -20.90 -15.29
CA SER A 25 -9.64 -21.80 -14.66
C SER A 25 -8.84 -22.64 -15.67
N THR A 26 -9.39 -22.86 -16.86
CA THR A 26 -8.69 -23.58 -17.95
C THR A 26 -7.76 -22.70 -18.80
N LYS A 27 -7.78 -21.37 -18.66
CA LYS A 27 -6.85 -20.48 -19.39
C LYS A 27 -5.43 -20.62 -18.86
N ARG A 28 -4.51 -21.11 -19.70
CA ARG A 28 -3.08 -21.31 -19.39
C ARG A 28 -2.26 -20.04 -19.17
N GLN A 29 -2.81 -18.86 -19.47
CA GLN A 29 -2.17 -17.57 -19.22
C GLN A 29 -2.93 -16.84 -18.11
N SER A 30 -2.31 -16.73 -16.93
CA SER A 30 -2.73 -15.73 -15.95
C SER A 30 -2.26 -14.35 -16.43
N ASP A 31 -3.15 -13.37 -16.46
CA ASP A 31 -2.74 -11.98 -16.67
C ASP A 31 -1.97 -11.54 -15.42
N PRO A 32 -0.70 -11.12 -15.53
CA PRO A 32 0.09 -10.71 -14.38
C PRO A 32 -0.48 -9.48 -13.65
N LYS A 33 -1.45 -8.75 -14.24
CA LYS A 33 -2.23 -7.74 -13.52
C LYS A 33 -3.32 -8.33 -12.63
N ILE A 34 -3.74 -9.57 -12.88
CA ILE A 34 -4.80 -10.30 -12.17
C ILE A 34 -4.25 -11.03 -10.93
N ASP A 35 -2.99 -11.44 -10.94
CA ASP A 35 -2.37 -12.15 -9.81
C ASP A 35 -1.87 -11.19 -8.71
N PHE A 36 -2.81 -10.56 -7.99
CA PHE A 36 -2.52 -9.95 -6.70
C PHE A 36 -3.11 -10.81 -5.57
N PRO A 37 -2.48 -11.93 -5.20
CA PRO A 37 -2.90 -12.67 -4.01
C PRO A 37 -2.47 -11.85 -2.79
N LEU A 38 -3.43 -11.27 -2.08
CA LEU A 38 -3.22 -10.87 -0.70
C LEU A 38 -2.89 -12.15 0.09
N PRO A 39 -1.77 -12.20 0.85
CA PRO A 39 -1.43 -13.34 1.71
C PRO A 39 -2.61 -13.73 2.60
N HIS A 40 -2.83 -15.03 2.84
CA HIS A 40 -3.89 -15.47 3.74
C HIS A 40 -3.68 -14.92 5.17
N GLY A 41 -2.41 -14.76 5.57
CA GLY A 41 -2.03 -14.06 6.80
C GLY A 41 -2.48 -12.61 6.86
N ALA A 42 -2.45 -11.88 5.73
CA ALA A 42 -2.90 -10.49 5.65
C ALA A 42 -4.42 -10.40 5.88
N TYR A 43 -5.21 -11.27 5.24
CA TYR A 43 -6.66 -11.29 5.47
C TYR A 43 -7.04 -11.67 6.90
N SER A 44 -6.31 -12.61 7.51
CA SER A 44 -6.49 -12.95 8.93
C SER A 44 -6.20 -11.75 9.84
N ALA A 45 -5.12 -10.99 9.55
CA ALA A 45 -4.81 -9.76 10.27
C ALA A 45 -5.90 -8.69 10.09
N MET A 46 -6.42 -8.51 8.88
CA MET A 46 -7.53 -7.59 8.60
C MET A 46 -8.82 -8.02 9.31
N ALA A 47 -9.13 -9.32 9.34
CA ALA A 47 -10.32 -9.88 9.97
C ALA A 47 -10.27 -9.82 11.51
N LYS A 48 -9.09 -9.94 12.13
CA LYS A 48 -8.92 -9.84 13.60
C LYS A 48 -9.38 -8.49 14.17
N HIS A 49 -9.23 -7.41 13.41
CA HIS A 49 -9.73 -6.08 13.80
C HIS A 49 -11.18 -5.83 13.35
N GLY A 50 -11.80 -6.81 12.66
CA GLY A 50 -13.13 -6.72 12.07
C GLY A 50 -14.31 -6.90 13.02
N GLY A 51 -14.06 -7.20 14.30
CA GLY A 51 -15.09 -7.52 15.30
C GLY A 51 -16.19 -6.45 15.52
N SER A 52 -15.99 -5.23 15.03
CA SER A 52 -16.99 -4.13 15.11
C SER A 52 -17.79 -3.89 13.82
N HIS A 53 -17.47 -4.54 12.69
CA HIS A 53 -18.03 -4.18 11.38
C HIS A 53 -19.27 -4.96 11.02
N ARG A 54 -19.48 -6.13 11.63
CA ARG A 54 -20.59 -7.02 11.32
C ARG A 54 -21.98 -6.38 11.51
N ALA A 55 -22.13 -5.59 12.58
CA ALA A 55 -23.37 -4.85 12.85
C ALA A 55 -23.61 -3.69 11.86
N VAL A 56 -22.56 -3.15 11.24
CA VAL A 56 -22.62 -2.02 10.31
C VAL A 56 -22.73 -2.50 8.86
N LEU A 57 -22.04 -3.59 8.51
CA LEU A 57 -22.19 -4.32 7.23
C LEU A 57 -23.60 -4.90 7.07
N SER A 58 -24.24 -5.33 8.17
CA SER A 58 -25.63 -5.79 8.14
C SER A 58 -26.66 -4.67 7.93
N GLN A 59 -26.30 -3.40 8.13
CA GLN A 59 -27.20 -2.25 7.93
C GLN A 59 -27.22 -1.74 6.47
N GLY A 60 -26.26 -2.16 5.64
CA GLY A 60 -25.99 -1.57 4.32
C GLY A 60 -26.51 -2.33 3.08
N GLY A 61 -27.21 -3.46 3.25
CA GLY A 61 -27.68 -4.29 2.13
C GLY A 61 -26.76 -5.47 1.80
N GLN A 62 -27.35 -6.48 1.17
CA GLN A 62 -26.94 -7.85 0.86
C GLN A 62 -25.42 -8.14 0.69
N TRP A 63 -24.66 -8.16 1.78
CA TRP A 63 -23.40 -8.93 1.83
C TRP A 63 -23.74 -10.40 2.10
N PRO A 64 -23.13 -11.38 1.40
CA PRO A 64 -23.38 -12.80 1.64
C PRO A 64 -23.22 -13.14 3.13
N THR A 65 -24.28 -13.65 3.74
CA THR A 65 -24.47 -13.77 5.20
C THR A 65 -23.60 -14.83 5.88
N ALA A 66 -22.62 -15.41 5.18
CA ALA A 66 -21.72 -16.42 5.73
C ALA A 66 -20.56 -15.74 6.49
N LEU A 67 -20.80 -15.58 7.80
CA LEU A 67 -19.98 -15.19 8.97
C LEU A 67 -18.42 -15.18 8.98
N SER A 68 -17.72 -15.62 7.94
CA SER A 68 -16.25 -15.49 7.79
C SER A 68 -15.82 -15.15 6.35
N ALA A 69 -16.72 -15.33 5.39
CA ALA A 69 -16.54 -14.99 3.99
C ALA A 69 -16.98 -13.55 3.67
N GLY A 70 -17.95 -12.99 4.40
CA GLY A 70 -18.49 -11.64 4.14
C GLY A 70 -17.48 -10.50 4.34
N ASP A 71 -16.77 -10.49 5.48
CA ASP A 71 -15.73 -9.48 5.75
C ASP A 71 -14.56 -9.62 4.75
N HIS A 72 -14.16 -10.86 4.48
CA HIS A 72 -13.11 -11.16 3.52
C HIS A 72 -13.50 -10.69 2.12
N ALA A 73 -14.74 -10.95 1.69
CA ALA A 73 -15.26 -10.49 0.41
C ALA A 73 -15.27 -8.96 0.33
N ALA A 74 -15.73 -8.27 1.38
CA ALA A 74 -15.77 -6.81 1.40
C ALA A 74 -14.36 -6.17 1.33
N TYR A 75 -13.40 -6.67 2.12
CA TYR A 75 -12.03 -6.17 2.08
C TYR A 75 -11.30 -6.55 0.80
N SER A 76 -11.48 -7.77 0.28
CA SER A 76 -10.96 -8.18 -1.04
C SER A 76 -11.54 -7.29 -2.14
N LEU A 77 -12.85 -7.02 -2.10
CA LEU A 77 -13.51 -6.17 -3.07
C LEU A 77 -12.94 -4.74 -3.05
N HIS A 78 -12.82 -4.15 -1.87
CA HIS A 78 -12.25 -2.82 -1.73
C HIS A 78 -10.77 -2.77 -2.12
N ALA A 79 -10.00 -3.80 -1.77
CA ALA A 79 -8.62 -3.94 -2.21
C ALA A 79 -8.50 -4.00 -3.74
N ALA A 80 -9.37 -4.76 -4.40
CA ALA A 80 -9.42 -4.84 -5.86
C ALA A 80 -9.81 -3.49 -6.48
N LEU A 81 -10.82 -2.81 -5.93
CA LEU A 81 -11.25 -1.48 -6.38
C LEU A 81 -10.10 -0.47 -6.32
N VAL A 82 -9.38 -0.43 -5.21
CA VAL A 82 -8.24 0.48 -4.99
C VAL A 82 -7.06 0.10 -5.87
N HIS A 83 -6.69 -1.18 -5.93
CA HIS A 83 -5.57 -1.70 -6.72
C HIS A 83 -5.77 -1.43 -8.23
N ARG A 84 -7.00 -1.59 -8.73
CA ARG A 84 -7.36 -1.38 -10.13
C ARG A 84 -7.76 0.06 -10.44
N ASN A 85 -7.84 0.91 -9.43
CA ASN A 85 -8.29 2.29 -9.55
C ASN A 85 -9.65 2.36 -10.29
N LEU A 86 -10.60 1.52 -9.89
CA LEU A 86 -11.96 1.49 -10.44
C LEU A 86 -12.87 2.46 -9.69
N SER A 87 -13.97 2.87 -10.32
CA SER A 87 -15.08 3.53 -9.63
C SER A 87 -15.98 2.47 -9.00
N ASP A 88 -16.85 2.86 -8.07
CA ASP A 88 -17.80 1.95 -7.43
C ASP A 88 -18.69 1.24 -8.48
N GLY A 89 -19.15 1.95 -9.53
CA GLY A 89 -19.90 1.36 -10.64
C GLY A 89 -19.07 0.49 -11.57
N ALA A 90 -17.84 0.89 -11.92
CA ALA A 90 -16.97 0.04 -12.74
C ALA A 90 -16.55 -1.24 -12.00
N MET A 91 -16.53 -1.21 -10.67
CA MET A 91 -16.29 -2.41 -9.86
C MET A 91 -17.49 -3.36 -9.89
N GLU A 92 -18.71 -2.84 -9.81
CA GLU A 92 -19.94 -3.64 -10.02
C GLU A 92 -19.91 -4.34 -11.39
N ASP A 93 -19.70 -3.60 -12.48
CA ASP A 93 -19.60 -4.17 -13.83
C ASP A 93 -18.50 -5.24 -13.91
N ALA A 94 -17.34 -4.96 -13.32
CA ALA A 94 -16.21 -5.88 -13.30
C ALA A 94 -16.49 -7.19 -12.55
N LEU A 95 -17.34 -7.19 -11.53
CA LEU A 95 -17.73 -8.42 -10.82
C LEU A 95 -18.58 -9.35 -11.69
N TYR A 96 -19.42 -8.79 -12.56
CA TYR A 96 -20.20 -9.55 -13.53
C TYR A 96 -19.31 -10.08 -14.66
N GLU A 97 -18.43 -9.25 -15.21
CA GLU A 97 -17.67 -9.57 -16.42
C GLU A 97 -16.35 -10.33 -16.17
N ILE A 98 -15.66 -10.03 -15.06
CA ILE A 98 -14.29 -10.50 -14.82
C ILE A 98 -14.28 -11.57 -13.71
N ALA A 99 -14.29 -12.84 -14.13
CA ALA A 99 -14.28 -13.98 -13.21
C ALA A 99 -13.16 -13.92 -12.16
N SER A 100 -11.97 -13.46 -12.52
CA SER A 100 -10.86 -13.36 -11.57
C SER A 100 -11.07 -12.34 -10.45
N MET A 101 -11.75 -11.20 -10.72
CA MET A 101 -12.08 -10.24 -9.68
C MET A 101 -13.13 -10.81 -8.72
N ARG A 102 -14.12 -11.51 -9.28
CA ARG A 102 -15.16 -12.19 -8.53
C ARG A 102 -14.58 -13.31 -7.64
N LEU A 103 -13.71 -14.15 -8.19
CA LEU A 103 -13.00 -15.21 -7.45
C LEU A 103 -12.07 -14.64 -6.38
N PHE A 104 -11.36 -13.54 -6.67
CA PHE A 104 -10.53 -12.85 -5.68
C PHE A 104 -11.35 -12.36 -4.48
N ALA A 105 -12.55 -11.83 -4.74
CA ALA A 105 -13.50 -11.42 -3.71
C ALA A 105 -14.30 -12.60 -3.09
N ARG A 106 -14.05 -13.85 -3.52
CA ARG A 106 -14.80 -15.05 -3.09
C ARG A 106 -16.31 -14.91 -3.28
N LEU A 107 -16.72 -14.30 -4.38
CA LEU A 107 -18.11 -14.15 -4.79
C LEU A 107 -18.45 -15.17 -5.89
N SER A 108 -19.74 -15.48 -6.03
CA SER A 108 -20.26 -16.31 -7.12
C SER A 108 -21.44 -15.63 -7.80
N LEU A 109 -21.66 -15.95 -9.08
CA LEU A 109 -22.85 -15.52 -9.82
C LEU A 109 -24.13 -16.23 -9.32
N ASP A 110 -23.97 -17.29 -8.53
CA ASP A 110 -25.08 -18.04 -7.92
C ASP A 110 -25.74 -17.28 -6.77
N SER A 111 -25.14 -16.16 -6.36
CA SER A 111 -25.59 -15.27 -5.29
C SER A 111 -25.64 -13.82 -5.77
N ALA A 112 -26.42 -12.99 -5.11
CA ALA A 112 -26.45 -11.56 -5.40
C ALA A 112 -25.04 -10.95 -5.24
N LEU A 113 -24.55 -10.29 -6.28
CA LEU A 113 -23.30 -9.55 -6.25
C LEU A 113 -23.54 -8.14 -5.67
N PRO A 114 -22.55 -7.55 -4.99
CA PRO A 114 -22.66 -6.21 -4.45
C PRO A 114 -22.75 -5.19 -5.60
N ASP A 115 -23.83 -4.42 -5.62
CA ASP A 115 -24.03 -3.31 -6.54
C ASP A 115 -23.20 -2.09 -6.13
N ARG A 116 -23.15 -1.07 -6.99
CA ARG A 116 -22.42 0.19 -6.74
C ARG A 116 -22.79 0.84 -5.40
N THR A 117 -24.05 0.71 -4.97
CA THR A 117 -24.52 1.34 -3.72
C THR A 117 -23.99 0.59 -2.51
N THR A 118 -23.98 -0.74 -2.57
CA THR A 118 -23.36 -1.62 -1.56
C THR A 118 -21.86 -1.33 -1.41
N ILE A 119 -21.15 -1.20 -2.54
CA ILE A 119 -19.71 -0.87 -2.56
C ILE A 119 -19.45 0.52 -1.95
N MET A 120 -20.25 1.51 -2.35
CA MET A 120 -20.17 2.88 -1.84
C MET A 120 -20.42 2.93 -0.32
N ASN A 121 -21.43 2.22 0.17
CA ASN A 121 -21.78 2.15 1.60
C ASN A 121 -20.63 1.53 2.41
N PHE A 122 -20.00 0.46 1.89
CA PHE A 122 -18.84 -0.12 2.54
C PHE A 122 -17.66 0.86 2.62
N ARG A 123 -17.39 1.60 1.54
CA ARG A 123 -16.36 2.63 1.58
C ARG A 123 -16.66 3.72 2.62
N HIS A 124 -17.91 4.16 2.74
CA HIS A 124 -18.32 5.12 3.78
C HIS A 124 -18.17 4.56 5.20
N LEU A 125 -18.42 3.25 5.39
CA LEU A 125 -18.16 2.56 6.65
C LEU A 125 -16.66 2.60 7.00
N LEU A 126 -15.78 2.31 6.04
CA LEU A 126 -14.32 2.42 6.24
C LEU A 126 -13.92 3.85 6.64
N GLU A 127 -14.49 4.85 5.97
CA GLU A 127 -14.24 6.27 6.22
C GLU A 127 -14.69 6.68 7.64
N GLN A 128 -15.94 6.36 8.01
CA GLN A 128 -16.56 6.75 9.28
C GLN A 128 -15.82 6.18 10.49
N HIS A 129 -15.29 4.96 10.37
CA HIS A 129 -14.63 4.26 11.47
C HIS A 129 -13.09 4.26 11.37
N GLN A 130 -12.52 5.00 10.40
CA GLN A 130 -11.07 5.13 10.13
C GLN A 130 -10.37 3.78 9.97
N LEU A 131 -11.04 2.84 9.29
CA LEU A 131 -10.60 1.45 9.23
C LEU A 131 -9.40 1.27 8.33
N ALA A 132 -9.29 2.06 7.25
CA ALA A 132 -8.13 2.00 6.38
C ALA A 132 -6.82 2.27 7.13
N ARG A 133 -6.82 3.23 8.05
CA ARG A 133 -5.66 3.55 8.89
C ARG A 133 -5.33 2.44 9.88
N LYS A 134 -6.37 1.84 10.50
CA LYS A 134 -6.20 0.68 11.38
C LYS A 134 -5.62 -0.52 10.64
N LEU A 135 -6.10 -0.78 9.42
CA LEU A 135 -5.59 -1.85 8.56
C LEU A 135 -4.13 -1.61 8.19
N PHE A 136 -3.77 -0.38 7.81
CA PHE A 136 -2.38 -0.01 7.55
C PHE A 136 -1.47 -0.31 8.74
N ASN A 137 -1.84 0.15 9.93
CA ASN A 137 -1.06 -0.10 11.14
C ASN A 137 -0.98 -1.61 11.47
N THR A 138 -2.09 -2.32 11.35
CA THR A 138 -2.18 -3.77 11.62
C THR A 138 -1.27 -4.56 10.69
N ILE A 139 -1.30 -4.26 9.40
CA ILE A 139 -0.47 -4.95 8.41
C ILE A 139 1.01 -4.62 8.63
N ASN A 140 1.33 -3.38 8.97
CA ASN A 140 2.72 -3.02 9.30
C ASN A 140 3.21 -3.75 10.56
N GLN A 141 2.38 -3.85 11.60
CA GLN A 141 2.68 -4.64 12.78
C GLN A 141 2.90 -6.11 12.41
N TRP A 142 2.01 -6.71 11.61
CA TRP A 142 2.16 -8.10 11.15
C TRP A 142 3.45 -8.31 10.33
N LEU A 143 3.81 -7.37 9.46
CA LEU A 143 5.05 -7.42 8.68
C LEU A 143 6.30 -7.26 9.56
N SER A 144 6.20 -6.47 10.62
CA SER A 144 7.27 -6.32 11.64
C SER A 144 7.43 -7.60 12.47
N GLU A 145 6.34 -8.18 12.96
CA GLU A 145 6.32 -9.47 13.68
C GLU A 145 6.86 -10.62 12.82
N ALA A 146 6.60 -10.59 11.51
CA ALA A 146 7.15 -11.54 10.55
C ALA A 146 8.65 -11.29 10.22
N GLY A 147 9.26 -10.24 10.75
CA GLY A 147 10.66 -9.89 10.55
C GLY A 147 10.97 -9.33 9.15
N VAL A 148 9.95 -8.89 8.40
CA VAL A 148 10.12 -8.35 7.03
C VAL A 148 10.49 -6.86 7.08
N MET A 149 9.89 -6.11 8.01
CA MET A 149 10.16 -4.69 8.24
C MET A 149 11.20 -4.53 9.35
N MET A 150 12.24 -3.73 9.11
CA MET A 150 13.19 -3.34 10.14
C MET A 150 12.96 -1.88 10.54
N THR A 151 13.26 -1.52 11.78
CA THR A 151 12.95 -0.19 12.34
C THR A 151 14.18 0.71 12.48
N GLN A 152 15.38 0.27 12.09
CA GLN A 152 16.61 1.01 12.39
C GLN A 152 16.89 2.22 11.50
N GLY A 153 16.19 2.39 10.38
CA GLY A 153 16.46 3.51 9.48
C GLY A 153 15.22 3.94 8.71
N THR A 154 14.93 5.24 8.74
CA THR A 154 13.74 5.80 8.12
C THR A 154 14.10 6.70 6.94
N LEU A 155 13.49 6.43 5.79
CA LEU A 155 13.54 7.29 4.61
C LEU A 155 12.27 8.13 4.55
N VAL A 156 12.43 9.44 4.47
CA VAL A 156 11.32 10.39 4.45
C VAL A 156 11.20 11.05 3.09
N ASP A 157 9.99 11.04 2.54
CA ASP A 157 9.66 11.77 1.32
C ASP A 157 8.18 12.15 1.27
N ALA A 158 7.86 13.13 0.44
CA ALA A 158 6.51 13.60 0.23
C ALA A 158 6.18 13.68 -1.26
N THR A 159 4.96 13.26 -1.61
CA THR A 159 4.47 13.38 -2.97
C THR A 159 3.22 14.23 -3.04
N ILE A 160 3.19 15.16 -4.01
CA ILE A 160 1.98 15.91 -4.33
C ILE A 160 1.03 14.98 -5.10
N ILE A 161 -0.23 14.97 -4.68
CA ILE A 161 -1.33 14.28 -5.34
C ILE A 161 -2.30 15.36 -5.81
N GLU A 162 -2.44 15.47 -7.12
CA GLU A 162 -3.29 16.49 -7.71
C GLU A 162 -4.76 16.18 -7.45
N ALA A 163 -5.53 17.21 -7.17
CA ALA A 163 -6.98 17.16 -7.11
C ALA A 163 -7.60 17.86 -8.34
N PRO A 164 -8.86 17.58 -8.67
CA PRO A 164 -9.58 18.35 -9.68
C PRO A 164 -9.66 19.83 -9.28
N SER A 165 -9.06 20.71 -10.08
CA SER A 165 -9.09 22.17 -9.87
C SER A 165 -10.31 22.85 -10.51
N SER A 166 -11.18 22.07 -11.15
CA SER A 166 -12.37 22.55 -11.86
C SER A 166 -13.42 23.09 -10.88
N THR A 167 -13.91 24.29 -11.17
CA THR A 167 -15.06 24.90 -10.51
C THR A 167 -16.37 24.64 -11.25
N LYS A 168 -16.39 23.77 -12.27
CA LYS A 168 -17.60 23.42 -13.03
C LYS A 168 -18.50 22.46 -12.24
N ASN A 169 -18.97 22.88 -11.08
CA ASN A 169 -19.97 22.21 -10.26
C ASN A 169 -21.07 23.20 -9.88
N LYS A 170 -22.17 22.73 -9.26
CA LYS A 170 -23.33 23.57 -8.91
C LYS A 170 -22.95 24.75 -8.01
N GLU A 171 -21.98 24.55 -7.12
CA GLU A 171 -21.51 25.55 -6.15
C GLU A 171 -20.46 26.51 -6.71
N GLN A 172 -19.95 26.26 -7.92
CA GLN A 172 -18.85 26.97 -8.57
C GLN A 172 -17.55 27.05 -7.75
N GLN A 173 -17.34 26.09 -6.84
CA GLN A 173 -16.20 26.10 -5.90
C GLN A 173 -15.27 24.91 -6.12
N ARG A 174 -14.00 25.10 -5.76
CA ARG A 174 -13.04 24.00 -5.66
C ARG A 174 -13.25 23.24 -4.34
N ASP A 175 -12.59 22.10 -4.20
CA ASP A 175 -12.52 21.44 -2.90
C ASP A 175 -11.82 22.36 -1.89
N PRO A 176 -12.49 22.76 -0.79
CA PRO A 176 -11.95 23.71 0.18
C PRO A 176 -10.79 23.15 1.00
N GLU A 177 -10.63 21.83 1.09
CA GLU A 177 -9.54 21.19 1.84
C GLU A 177 -8.30 20.93 0.97
N MET A 178 -8.38 21.25 -0.33
CA MET A 178 -7.28 21.14 -1.28
C MET A 178 -6.67 22.51 -1.54
N HIS A 179 -5.34 22.58 -1.57
CA HIS A 179 -4.63 23.85 -1.69
C HIS A 179 -3.59 23.81 -2.80
N GLN A 180 -3.19 25.01 -3.25
CA GLN A 180 -2.17 25.15 -4.28
C GLN A 180 -0.77 25.18 -3.69
N THR A 181 0.18 24.61 -4.42
CA THR A 181 1.61 24.66 -4.09
C THR A 181 2.43 24.74 -5.37
N LYS A 182 3.64 25.26 -5.27
CA LYS A 182 4.55 25.41 -6.41
C LYS A 182 5.72 24.44 -6.26
N LYS A 183 5.88 23.55 -7.23
CA LYS A 183 7.05 22.66 -7.32
C LYS A 183 7.86 23.03 -8.56
N GLY A 184 9.09 23.51 -8.34
CA GLY A 184 9.88 24.11 -9.41
C GLY A 184 9.15 25.30 -10.04
N ASN A 185 8.89 25.23 -11.35
CA ASN A 185 8.13 26.25 -12.09
C ASN A 185 6.65 25.91 -12.31
N GLN A 186 6.16 24.78 -11.79
CA GLN A 186 4.80 24.32 -12.01
C GLN A 186 3.94 24.50 -10.75
N TRP A 187 2.70 24.93 -10.96
CA TRP A 187 1.69 25.02 -9.91
C TRP A 187 0.86 23.75 -9.90
N HIS A 188 0.65 23.20 -8.71
CA HIS A 188 -0.19 22.04 -8.46
C HIS A 188 -1.28 22.42 -7.49
N PHE A 189 -2.46 21.83 -7.64
CA PHE A 189 -3.59 21.98 -6.72
C PHE A 189 -3.98 20.61 -6.18
N GLY A 190 -4.02 20.44 -4.86
CA GLY A 190 -4.37 19.18 -4.24
C GLY A 190 -3.83 19.03 -2.82
N MET A 191 -3.32 17.84 -2.53
CA MET A 191 -2.81 17.42 -1.24
C MET A 191 -1.38 16.85 -1.35
N LYS A 192 -0.77 16.55 -0.22
CA LYS A 192 0.48 15.81 -0.10
C LYS A 192 0.27 14.54 0.71
N ALA A 193 0.94 13.48 0.29
CA ALA A 193 1.16 12.29 1.09
C ALA A 193 2.62 12.27 1.52
N HIS A 194 2.86 12.39 2.82
CA HIS A 194 4.16 12.30 3.47
C HIS A 194 4.32 10.88 4.01
N ILE A 195 5.46 10.26 3.79
CA ILE A 195 5.68 8.87 4.21
C ILE A 195 7.03 8.68 4.91
N GLY A 196 7.02 7.78 5.90
CA GLY A 196 8.21 7.17 6.48
C GLY A 196 8.33 5.74 5.95
N VAL A 197 9.49 5.40 5.40
CA VAL A 197 9.76 4.12 4.76
C VAL A 197 10.98 3.47 5.38
N ASP A 198 10.88 2.18 5.74
CA ASP A 198 12.03 1.42 6.24
C ASP A 198 13.12 1.37 5.17
N ALA A 199 14.31 1.88 5.51
CA ALA A 199 15.46 1.97 4.65
C ALA A 199 15.96 0.62 4.16
N ARG A 200 15.68 -0.48 4.88
CA ARG A 200 16.09 -1.82 4.47
C ARG A 200 15.10 -2.42 3.48
N SER A 201 13.86 -2.63 3.90
CA SER A 201 12.82 -3.33 3.12
C SER A 201 12.18 -2.47 2.01
N GLY A 202 12.12 -1.16 2.22
CA GLY A 202 11.35 -0.23 1.39
C GLY A 202 9.85 -0.26 1.67
N LEU A 203 9.43 -0.81 2.82
CA LEU A 203 8.03 -0.82 3.27
C LEU A 203 7.69 0.48 3.99
N THR A 204 6.49 1.00 3.75
CA THR A 204 6.00 2.25 4.36
C THR A 204 5.48 1.96 5.76
N HIS A 205 6.05 2.56 6.80
CA HIS A 205 5.59 2.38 8.18
C HIS A 205 4.70 3.52 8.66
N SER A 206 4.96 4.75 8.19
CA SER A 206 4.23 5.96 8.57
C SER A 206 3.66 6.68 7.34
N LEU A 207 2.49 7.27 7.50
CA LEU A 207 1.77 8.02 6.46
C LEU A 207 1.12 9.25 7.08
N VAL A 208 1.27 10.42 6.49
CA VAL A 208 0.49 11.61 6.85
C VAL A 208 -0.04 12.28 5.60
N THR A 209 -1.32 12.62 5.61
CA THR A 209 -1.98 13.32 4.49
C THR A 209 -2.28 14.75 4.90
N THR A 210 -1.85 15.72 4.10
CA THR A 210 -2.09 17.15 4.37
C THR A 210 -2.49 17.88 3.10
N ALA A 211 -3.01 19.09 3.23
CA ALA A 211 -3.12 20.01 2.10
C ALA A 211 -1.74 20.27 1.46
N ALA A 212 -1.71 20.61 0.16
CA ALA A 212 -0.43 20.70 -0.57
C ALA A 212 0.43 21.92 -0.20
N ASN A 213 -0.14 22.94 0.43
CA ASN A 213 0.57 24.11 0.94
C ASN A 213 1.35 23.82 2.23
N GLU A 214 1.04 22.74 2.94
CA GLU A 214 1.75 22.36 4.16
C GLU A 214 3.22 22.06 3.89
N HIS A 215 4.09 22.52 4.78
CA HIS A 215 5.53 22.36 4.65
C HIS A 215 5.96 20.98 5.16
N ASP A 216 6.77 20.27 4.37
CA ASP A 216 7.11 18.86 4.63
C ASP A 216 7.84 18.67 5.97
N LEU A 217 8.76 19.60 6.33
CA LEU A 217 9.40 19.65 7.65
C LEU A 217 8.45 19.56 8.85
N ASN A 218 7.23 20.12 8.75
CA ASN A 218 6.28 20.12 9.87
C ASN A 218 5.70 18.73 10.14
N GLN A 219 5.80 17.81 9.18
CA GLN A 219 5.26 16.46 9.32
C GLN A 219 6.34 15.44 9.68
N LEU A 220 7.62 15.83 9.71
CA LEU A 220 8.72 14.91 9.91
C LEU A 220 8.60 14.12 11.22
N GLY A 221 8.24 14.76 12.34
CA GLY A 221 8.05 14.06 13.62
C GLY A 221 6.98 12.98 13.55
N ASN A 222 5.89 13.22 12.82
CA ASN A 222 4.80 12.26 12.62
C ASN A 222 5.18 11.08 11.70
N LEU A 223 6.32 11.17 11.03
CA LEU A 223 6.82 10.11 10.16
C LEU A 223 7.80 9.18 10.86
N LEU A 224 8.32 9.56 12.02
CA LEU A 224 9.24 8.75 12.81
C LEU A 224 8.46 7.84 13.76
N HIS A 225 9.04 6.69 14.10
CA HIS A 225 8.48 5.75 15.06
C HIS A 225 9.27 5.68 16.39
N GLY A 226 10.41 6.36 16.48
CA GLY A 226 11.21 6.54 17.71
C GLY A 226 12.28 5.47 17.95
N GLU A 227 12.49 4.55 17.01
CA GLU A 227 13.52 3.49 17.10
C GLU A 227 14.61 3.66 16.02
N GLU A 228 14.57 4.77 15.30
CA GLU A 228 15.51 5.08 14.23
C GLU A 228 16.93 5.24 14.76
N GLN A 229 17.91 4.74 14.02
CA GLN A 229 19.32 5.07 14.20
C GLN A 229 19.73 6.18 13.23
N PHE A 230 19.10 6.23 12.05
CA PHE A 230 19.34 7.27 11.06
C PHE A 230 18.06 7.65 10.31
N VAL A 231 18.01 8.90 9.86
CA VAL A 231 16.92 9.43 9.03
C VAL A 231 17.49 10.00 7.74
N SER A 232 17.03 9.52 6.59
CA SER A 232 17.44 10.04 5.28
C SER A 232 16.29 10.78 4.60
N ALA A 233 16.57 12.00 4.15
CA ALA A 233 15.56 12.89 3.57
C ALA A 233 16.16 13.77 2.46
N ASP A 234 15.30 14.41 1.68
CA ASP A 234 15.72 15.33 0.63
C ASP A 234 16.20 16.70 1.18
N ALA A 235 16.72 17.55 0.30
CA ALA A 235 17.26 18.85 0.71
C ALA A 235 16.20 19.83 1.27
N GLY A 236 14.91 19.54 1.13
CA GLY A 236 13.82 20.27 1.77
C GLY A 236 13.79 20.10 3.29
N TYR A 237 14.45 19.05 3.81
CA TYR A 237 14.49 18.74 5.23
C TYR A 237 15.75 19.25 5.96
N GLN A 238 16.59 20.10 5.34
CA GLN A 238 17.85 20.57 5.94
C GLN A 238 17.72 21.23 7.32
N GLY A 239 16.56 21.81 7.63
CA GLY A 239 16.28 22.43 8.93
C GLY A 239 15.77 21.48 10.02
N ALA A 240 15.68 20.17 9.74
CA ALA A 240 15.12 19.20 10.67
C ALA A 240 15.87 19.12 12.01
N PRO A 241 17.21 19.04 12.05
CA PRO A 241 17.94 18.88 13.32
C PRO A 241 17.83 20.10 14.25
N GLN A 242 17.39 21.26 13.74
CA GLN A 242 17.25 22.49 14.52
C GLN A 242 15.81 22.73 15.03
N ARG A 243 14.87 21.81 14.75
CA ARG A 243 13.48 21.92 15.22
C ARG A 243 13.40 21.48 16.68
N GLU A 244 12.68 22.26 17.49
CA GLU A 244 12.42 21.92 18.89
C GLU A 244 11.69 20.58 19.03
N GLU A 245 10.72 20.31 18.15
CA GLU A 245 9.95 19.04 18.08
C GLU A 245 10.83 17.80 17.82
N LEU A 246 12.05 17.99 17.29
CA LEU A 246 12.99 16.92 16.95
C LEU A 246 14.26 16.96 17.82
N ALA A 247 14.30 17.84 18.83
CA ALA A 247 15.49 18.02 19.66
C ALA A 247 15.86 16.78 20.48
N GLU A 248 14.85 15.97 20.85
CA GLU A 248 15.03 14.72 21.60
C GLU A 248 15.30 13.51 20.71
N VAL A 249 15.24 13.67 19.38
CA VAL A 249 15.43 12.58 18.41
C VAL A 249 16.93 12.37 18.17
N ASP A 250 17.51 11.41 18.88
CA ASP A 250 18.92 11.02 18.76
C ASP A 250 19.15 10.11 17.55
N VAL A 251 19.35 10.71 16.36
CA VAL A 251 19.53 10.01 15.09
C VAL A 251 20.61 10.62 14.21
N ASP A 252 21.22 9.80 13.37
CA ASP A 252 22.09 10.26 12.29
C ASP A 252 21.27 10.87 11.15
N TRP A 253 21.37 12.18 10.98
CA TRP A 253 20.67 12.91 9.92
C TRP A 253 21.39 12.82 8.57
N LEU A 254 20.87 11.98 7.67
CA LEU A 254 21.35 11.80 6.30
C LEU A 254 20.55 12.65 5.30
N ILE A 255 20.53 13.96 5.53
CA ILE A 255 19.82 14.92 4.68
C ILE A 255 20.68 15.29 3.47
N ALA A 256 20.06 15.26 2.28
CA ALA A 256 20.74 15.58 1.03
C ALA A 256 21.14 17.07 0.94
N GLU A 257 22.25 17.34 0.27
CA GLU A 257 22.66 18.70 -0.03
C GLU A 257 21.87 19.33 -1.19
N ARG A 258 21.78 20.67 -1.18
CA ARG A 258 21.09 21.40 -2.24
C ARG A 258 21.77 21.16 -3.60
N PRO A 259 21.01 20.97 -4.69
CA PRO A 259 21.58 20.72 -6.02
C PRO A 259 22.63 21.75 -6.46
N GLY A 260 22.44 23.02 -6.09
CA GLY A 260 23.40 24.10 -6.38
C GLY A 260 24.77 23.87 -5.73
N LYS A 261 24.80 23.46 -4.45
CA LYS A 261 26.04 23.19 -3.71
C LYS A 261 26.73 21.93 -4.25
N VAL A 262 25.96 20.90 -4.55
CA VAL A 262 26.48 19.68 -5.21
C VAL A 262 27.10 20.00 -6.57
N ARG A 263 26.50 20.92 -7.35
CA ARG A 263 27.07 21.38 -8.63
C ARG A 263 28.42 22.09 -8.44
N THR A 264 28.54 22.95 -7.43
CA THR A 264 29.82 23.60 -7.09
C THR A 264 30.89 22.59 -6.68
N LEU A 265 30.53 21.59 -5.86
CA LEU A 265 31.48 20.53 -5.47
C LEU A 265 32.03 19.78 -6.69
N LYS A 266 31.18 19.49 -7.68
CA LYS A 266 31.52 18.82 -8.94
C LYS A 266 32.39 19.65 -9.88
N GLN A 267 32.58 20.96 -9.66
CA GLN A 267 33.54 21.75 -10.45
C GLN A 267 34.99 21.36 -10.15
N HIS A 268 35.26 20.84 -8.93
CA HIS A 268 36.59 20.39 -8.51
C HIS A 268 36.54 18.95 -7.95
N PRO A 269 36.27 17.93 -8.78
CA PRO A 269 36.00 16.57 -8.29
C PRO A 269 37.17 15.93 -7.53
N ARG A 270 38.41 16.23 -7.92
CA ARG A 270 39.60 15.66 -7.28
C ARG A 270 39.77 16.14 -5.83
N LYS A 271 39.44 17.41 -5.56
CA LYS A 271 39.50 18.00 -4.21
C LYS A 271 38.29 17.58 -3.36
N ASN A 272 37.11 17.49 -3.98
CA ASN A 272 35.83 17.24 -3.29
C ASN A 272 35.36 15.78 -3.37
N LYS A 273 36.26 14.83 -3.64
CA LYS A 273 35.91 13.42 -3.91
C LYS A 273 35.07 12.81 -2.78
N THR A 274 35.48 13.01 -1.54
CA THR A 274 34.78 12.47 -0.36
C THR A 274 33.37 13.05 -0.22
N ALA A 275 33.22 14.37 -0.35
CA ALA A 275 31.91 15.03 -0.24
C ALA A 275 30.95 14.57 -1.36
N ILE A 276 31.45 14.44 -2.59
CA ILE A 276 30.66 13.93 -3.72
C ILE A 276 30.21 12.48 -3.47
N ASN A 277 31.10 11.65 -2.93
CA ASN A 277 30.79 10.26 -2.61
C ASN A 277 29.76 10.14 -1.49
N ILE A 278 29.83 10.98 -0.45
CA ILE A 278 28.83 11.03 0.63
C ILE A 278 27.46 11.38 0.05
N GLU A 279 27.36 12.43 -0.76
CA GLU A 279 26.08 12.81 -1.37
C GLU A 279 25.54 11.75 -2.34
N TYR A 280 26.42 11.06 -3.05
CA TYR A 280 26.03 9.90 -3.86
C TYR A 280 25.46 8.76 -3.01
N MET A 281 26.09 8.43 -1.87
CA MET A 281 25.61 7.40 -0.96
C MET A 281 24.26 7.77 -0.34
N LYS A 282 24.08 9.02 0.13
CA LYS A 282 22.80 9.53 0.63
C LYS A 282 21.69 9.37 -0.42
N ALA A 283 21.96 9.78 -1.66
CA ALA A 283 21.01 9.66 -2.76
C ALA A 283 20.66 8.19 -3.08
N SER A 284 21.64 7.29 -3.03
CA SER A 284 21.45 5.85 -3.27
C SER A 284 20.53 5.20 -2.22
N ILE A 285 20.74 5.53 -0.93
CA ILE A 285 19.88 5.07 0.17
C ILE A 285 18.45 5.61 -0.02
N ARG A 286 18.33 6.92 -0.25
CA ARG A 286 17.03 7.60 -0.41
C ARG A 286 16.21 7.07 -1.59
N ALA A 287 16.84 6.63 -2.68
CA ALA A 287 16.13 6.15 -3.88
C ALA A 287 15.10 5.03 -3.60
N LYS A 288 15.24 4.29 -2.49
CA LYS A 288 14.25 3.29 -2.07
C LYS A 288 12.88 3.89 -1.74
N VAL A 289 12.83 5.11 -1.18
CA VAL A 289 11.56 5.80 -0.83
C VAL A 289 10.68 6.08 -2.05
N GLU A 290 11.26 6.11 -3.24
CA GLU A 290 10.52 6.31 -4.50
C GLU A 290 9.70 5.07 -4.90
N HIS A 291 10.00 3.88 -4.34
CA HIS A 291 9.37 2.63 -4.74
C HIS A 291 7.89 2.54 -4.35
N PRO A 292 7.47 2.85 -3.10
CA PRO A 292 6.06 2.93 -2.74
C PRO A 292 5.26 3.85 -3.67
N PHE A 293 5.79 5.06 -3.95
CA PHE A 293 5.14 5.99 -4.87
C PHE A 293 5.07 5.45 -6.30
N ARG A 294 6.12 4.78 -6.77
CA ARG A 294 6.11 4.13 -8.09
C ARG A 294 5.03 3.05 -8.15
N ILE A 295 4.93 2.18 -7.15
CA ILE A 295 3.89 1.12 -7.07
C ILE A 295 2.50 1.75 -7.19
N ILE A 296 2.22 2.75 -6.36
CA ILE A 296 0.91 3.42 -6.33
C ILE A 296 0.61 4.11 -7.67
N LYS A 297 1.57 4.86 -8.24
CA LYS A 297 1.33 5.65 -9.46
C LYS A 297 1.34 4.83 -10.75
N ARG A 298 2.18 3.81 -10.85
CA ARG A 298 2.42 3.05 -12.10
C ARG A 298 1.74 1.69 -12.10
N GLN A 299 1.77 0.95 -11.00
CA GLN A 299 1.14 -0.37 -10.91
C GLN A 299 -0.34 -0.24 -10.57
N PHE A 300 -0.70 0.59 -9.59
CA PHE A 300 -2.11 0.81 -9.22
C PHE A 300 -2.77 1.92 -10.05
N GLY A 301 -1.99 2.71 -10.79
CA GLY A 301 -2.51 3.77 -11.67
C GLY A 301 -3.13 4.95 -10.93
N PHE A 302 -2.84 5.12 -9.64
CA PHE A 302 -3.33 6.24 -8.84
C PHE A 302 -2.51 7.51 -9.12
N VAL A 303 -3.00 8.34 -10.04
CA VAL A 303 -2.32 9.58 -10.47
C VAL A 303 -2.96 10.83 -9.88
N LYS A 304 -4.26 10.80 -9.60
CA LYS A 304 -5.07 11.96 -9.20
C LYS A 304 -6.08 11.58 -8.12
N ALA A 305 -6.28 12.47 -7.16
CA ALA A 305 -7.32 12.35 -6.15
C ALA A 305 -8.71 12.34 -6.81
N ARG A 306 -9.57 11.43 -6.34
CA ARG A 306 -10.94 11.26 -6.86
C ARG A 306 -11.98 11.76 -5.87
N TYR A 307 -11.71 11.63 -4.59
CA TYR A 307 -12.63 12.00 -3.54
C TYR A 307 -12.46 13.47 -3.17
N LYS A 308 -13.53 14.09 -2.69
CA LYS A 308 -13.51 15.42 -2.07
C LYS A 308 -13.21 15.29 -0.57
N GLY A 309 -12.38 16.19 -0.05
CA GLY A 309 -11.96 16.24 1.35
C GLY A 309 -10.75 15.35 1.66
N LEU A 310 -9.91 15.80 2.58
CA LEU A 310 -8.69 15.13 3.02
C LEU A 310 -8.98 13.79 3.70
N LEU A 311 -10.03 13.71 4.52
CA LEU A 311 -10.35 12.47 5.27
C LEU A 311 -10.60 11.27 4.34
N LYS A 312 -11.33 11.46 3.25
CA LYS A 312 -11.63 10.38 2.30
C LYS A 312 -10.39 9.97 1.51
N ASN A 313 -9.58 10.96 1.14
CA ASN A 313 -8.34 10.71 0.43
C ASN A 313 -7.27 10.07 1.33
N ASP A 314 -7.22 10.41 2.61
CA ASP A 314 -6.33 9.76 3.60
C ASP A 314 -6.69 8.28 3.75
N ASN A 315 -7.99 7.95 3.87
CA ASN A 315 -8.44 6.57 3.89
C ASN A 315 -8.04 5.81 2.62
N GLN A 316 -8.21 6.42 1.44
CA GLN A 316 -7.77 5.82 0.18
C GLN A 316 -6.26 5.60 0.15
N LEU A 317 -5.47 6.57 0.62
CA LEU A 317 -4.01 6.48 0.68
C LEU A 317 -3.54 5.42 1.66
N ALA A 318 -4.14 5.33 2.84
CA ALA A 318 -3.83 4.29 3.81
C ALA A 318 -4.04 2.90 3.20
N MET A 319 -5.14 2.68 2.48
CA MET A 319 -5.35 1.44 1.73
C MET A 319 -4.30 1.23 0.63
N LEU A 320 -3.99 2.26 -0.17
CA LEU A 320 -2.98 2.17 -1.23
C LEU A 320 -1.60 1.78 -0.69
N PHE A 321 -1.15 2.40 0.40
CA PHE A 321 0.13 2.06 1.03
C PHE A 321 0.12 0.69 1.70
N THR A 322 -1.01 0.28 2.28
CA THR A 322 -1.19 -1.09 2.79
C THR A 322 -1.00 -2.12 1.69
N LEU A 323 -1.68 -1.94 0.55
CA LEU A 323 -1.56 -2.84 -0.60
C LEU A 323 -0.18 -2.77 -1.25
N ALA A 324 0.45 -1.59 -1.29
CA ALA A 324 1.81 -1.42 -1.79
C ALA A 324 2.83 -2.17 -0.93
N ASN A 325 2.66 -2.17 0.40
CA ASN A 325 3.51 -2.95 1.30
C ASN A 325 3.36 -4.46 1.07
N LEU A 326 2.13 -4.95 0.93
CA LEU A 326 1.87 -6.37 0.65
C LEU A 326 2.43 -6.77 -0.72
N PHE A 327 2.26 -5.92 -1.73
CA PHE A 327 2.88 -6.11 -3.05
C PHE A 327 4.41 -6.19 -2.96
N ARG A 328 5.02 -5.29 -2.18
CA ARG A 328 6.47 -5.24 -1.99
C ARG A 328 6.98 -6.47 -1.23
N ALA A 329 6.27 -6.92 -0.20
CA ALA A 329 6.59 -8.12 0.54
C ALA A 329 6.53 -9.37 -0.35
N ASP A 330 5.50 -9.52 -1.19
CA ASP A 330 5.41 -10.61 -2.18
C ASP A 330 6.61 -10.60 -3.14
N GLN A 331 7.01 -9.43 -3.65
CA GLN A 331 8.21 -9.31 -4.49
C GLN A 331 9.48 -9.77 -3.77
N MET A 332 9.64 -9.41 -2.49
CA MET A 332 10.78 -9.84 -1.68
C MET A 332 10.80 -11.36 -1.50
N ILE A 333 9.65 -11.97 -1.21
CA ILE A 333 9.50 -13.41 -1.06
C ILE A 333 9.85 -14.12 -2.38
N ARG A 334 9.31 -13.68 -3.51
CA ARG A 334 9.61 -14.28 -4.82
C ARG A 334 11.09 -14.20 -5.18
N GLN A 335 11.73 -13.06 -4.90
CA GLN A 335 13.18 -12.90 -5.10
C GLN A 335 13.99 -13.89 -4.25
N TRP A 336 13.58 -14.07 -2.99
CA TRP A 336 14.24 -15.00 -2.07
C TRP A 336 14.08 -16.46 -2.52
N CYS A 337 12.87 -16.87 -2.92
CA CYS A 337 12.61 -18.20 -3.47
C CYS A 337 13.44 -18.50 -4.73
N VAL A 338 13.58 -17.54 -5.64
CA VAL A 338 14.41 -17.70 -6.85
C VAL A 338 15.89 -17.83 -6.49
N HIS A 339 16.39 -17.06 -5.53
CA HIS A 339 17.78 -17.16 -5.08
C HIS A 339 18.06 -18.53 -4.43
N TYR A 340 17.16 -18.99 -3.57
CA TYR A 340 17.27 -20.29 -2.90
C TYR A 340 17.18 -21.46 -3.89
N ALA A 341 16.33 -21.37 -4.91
CA ALA A 341 16.23 -22.37 -5.97
C ALA A 341 17.52 -22.47 -6.81
N LYS A 342 18.23 -21.34 -7.03
CA LYS A 342 19.50 -21.31 -7.76
C LYS A 342 20.71 -21.76 -6.93
N ALA A 343 20.63 -21.69 -5.61
CA ALA A 343 21.74 -21.99 -4.70
C ALA A 343 21.87 -23.49 -4.32
N ARG A 344 21.15 -24.42 -4.96
CA ARG A 344 21.24 -25.86 -4.64
C ARG A 344 22.47 -26.55 -5.27
N PRO A 345 23.34 -27.21 -4.48
CA PRO A 345 24.09 -28.38 -4.93
C PRO A 345 23.14 -29.59 -5.07
N GLN A 346 23.37 -30.45 -6.06
CA GLN A 346 22.44 -31.52 -6.49
C GLN A 346 22.20 -32.67 -5.49
N HIS A 347 22.71 -32.61 -4.26
CA HIS A 347 22.70 -33.74 -3.34
C HIS A 347 22.29 -33.38 -1.91
N PHE A 348 21.12 -32.76 -1.70
CA PHE A 348 20.47 -32.79 -0.37
C PHE A 348 18.96 -32.65 -0.53
N ILE A 349 18.23 -33.76 -0.40
CA ILE A 349 16.77 -33.76 -0.24
C ILE A 349 16.51 -33.48 1.24
N MET A 350 16.34 -32.20 1.59
CA MET A 350 15.65 -31.83 2.81
C MET A 350 14.22 -31.42 2.42
N VAL A 351 13.25 -32.17 2.95
CA VAL A 351 11.83 -31.84 2.93
C VAL A 351 11.62 -30.63 3.83
N ILE A 352 11.83 -29.43 3.28
CA ILE A 352 11.27 -28.21 3.87
C ILE A 352 9.89 -28.05 3.23
N PRO A 353 8.80 -28.06 4.01
CA PRO A 353 7.45 -27.99 3.46
C PRO A 353 7.30 -26.72 2.63
N TRP A 354 6.91 -26.88 1.38
CA TRP A 354 6.45 -25.84 0.46
C TRP A 354 5.38 -24.91 1.11
N ALA A 355 4.75 -25.37 2.21
CA ALA A 355 3.83 -24.62 3.05
C ALA A 355 4.40 -23.34 3.69
N LYS A 356 5.73 -23.17 3.81
CA LYS A 356 6.30 -21.89 4.30
C LYS A 356 6.45 -20.81 3.23
N CYS A 357 6.21 -21.13 1.96
CA CYS A 357 6.12 -20.15 0.88
C CYS A 357 4.66 -19.73 0.57
N ALA A 358 3.68 -20.39 1.19
CA ALA A 358 2.28 -20.03 1.14
C ALA A 358 1.91 -19.30 2.44
N TRP A 359 2.24 -18.01 2.51
CA TRP A 359 1.76 -17.10 3.55
C TRP A 359 0.53 -16.34 3.08
#